data_AF-A0A3B9IN33-F1
#
_entry.id   AF-A0A3B9IN33-F1
#
_cell.length_a   1.000
_cell.length_b   1.000
_cell.length_c   1.000
_cell.angle_alpha   90.00
_cell.angle_beta   90.00
_cell.angle_gamma   90.00
#
_symmetry.space_group_name_H-M   'P 1'
#
loop_
_entity.id
_entity.type
_entity.pdbx_description
1 polymer ?
#
loop_
_entity_poly.entity_id
_entity_poly.type
_entity_poly.pdbx_seq_one_letter_code
_entity_poly.pdbx_strand_id
1 'polypeptide(L)'
;MTNPTAAMIVIGDEILSGRTRDSNMNHLARELTKTGVDLKEVRVVSDEREAIVSAVQALSAAYTHVFTSGGIGPTHDDITA
;
A
#
# COMPACT_ATOMS: atom_id res chain seq x y z
N MET A 1 12.87 -22.75 -4.03
CA MET A 1 13.16 -21.32 -3.77
C MET A 1 11.89 -20.70 -3.22
N THR A 2 11.97 -19.90 -2.17
CA THR A 2 10.80 -19.17 -1.65
C THR A 2 10.45 -18.03 -2.61
N ASN A 3 9.15 -17.83 -2.89
CA ASN A 3 8.68 -16.71 -3.68
C ASN A 3 9.11 -15.37 -3.06
N PRO A 4 9.43 -14.34 -3.86
CA PRO A 4 9.56 -12.97 -3.37
C PRO A 4 8.28 -12.55 -2.63
N THR A 5 8.41 -11.73 -1.59
CA THR A 5 7.27 -11.26 -0.80
C THR A 5 6.95 -9.81 -1.10
N ALA A 6 5.68 -9.46 -1.05
CA ALA A 6 5.20 -8.09 -1.23
C ALA A 6 4.31 -7.64 -0.07
N ALA A 7 4.29 -6.34 0.15
CA ALA A 7 3.28 -5.68 0.96
C ALA A 7 2.70 -4.46 0.22
N MET A 8 1.49 -4.05 0.61
CA MET A 8 0.81 -2.89 0.05
C MET A 8 0.41 -1.89 1.13
N ILE A 9 0.52 -0.61 0.82
CA ILE A 9 0.00 0.50 1.61
C ILE A 9 -1.10 1.18 0.81
N VAL A 10 -2.32 1.16 1.32
CA VAL A 10 -3.45 1.97 0.84
C VAL A 10 -3.48 3.24 1.69
N ILE A 11 -3.36 4.40 1.05
CA ILE A 11 -3.35 5.71 1.70
C ILE A 11 -4.68 6.38 1.35
N GLY A 12 -5.46 6.77 2.35
CA GLY A 12 -6.71 7.48 2.13
C GLY A 12 -7.66 7.44 3.32
N ASP A 13 -7.99 8.62 3.85
CA ASP A 13 -8.96 8.75 4.94
C ASP A 13 -10.37 8.29 4.55
N GLU A 14 -10.73 8.36 3.27
CA GLU A 14 -12.00 7.83 2.76
C GLU A 14 -12.10 6.31 2.79
N ILE A 15 -10.94 5.61 2.72
CA ILE A 15 -10.88 4.16 2.88
C ILE A 15 -11.03 3.82 4.36
N LEU A 16 -10.29 4.51 5.23
CA LEU A 16 -10.41 4.36 6.69
C LEU A 16 -11.81 4.67 7.19
N SER A 17 -12.45 5.71 6.66
CA SER A 17 -13.82 6.10 7.01
C SER A 17 -14.89 5.20 6.38
N GLY A 18 -14.52 4.27 5.49
CA GLY A 18 -15.45 3.42 4.75
C GLY A 18 -16.33 4.13 3.73
N ARG A 19 -16.03 5.38 3.36
CA ARG A 19 -16.75 6.12 2.31
C ARG A 19 -16.47 5.54 0.93
N THR A 20 -15.25 5.06 0.74
CA THR A 20 -14.80 4.40 -0.48
C THR A 20 -14.33 3.00 -0.13
N ARG A 21 -14.69 2.03 -0.99
CA ARG A 21 -14.19 0.67 -0.86
C ARG A 21 -12.89 0.54 -1.65
N ASP A 22 -11.83 0.05 -1.01
CA ASP A 22 -10.61 -0.29 -1.73
C ASP A 22 -10.87 -1.41 -2.75
N SER A 23 -10.38 -1.18 -3.97
CA SER A 23 -10.39 -2.16 -5.06
C SER A 23 -8.98 -2.49 -5.58
N ASN A 24 -7.97 -1.73 -5.15
CA ASN A 24 -6.61 -1.83 -5.64
C ASN A 24 -5.90 -3.06 -5.05
N MET A 25 -6.16 -3.40 -3.78
CA MET A 25 -5.62 -4.61 -3.15
C MET A 25 -5.96 -5.87 -3.94
N ASN A 26 -7.23 -6.04 -4.31
CA ASN A 26 -7.68 -7.24 -5.01
C ASN A 26 -7.04 -7.34 -6.41
N HIS A 27 -6.92 -6.22 -7.11
CA HIS A 27 -6.24 -6.19 -8.40
C HIS A 27 -4.76 -6.57 -8.25
N LEU A 28 -4.03 -5.91 -7.34
CA LEU A 28 -2.61 -6.15 -7.12
C LEU A 28 -2.34 -7.60 -6.68
N ALA A 29 -3.12 -8.16 -5.75
CA ALA A 29 -2.96 -9.54 -5.31
C ALA A 29 -3.05 -10.54 -6.47
N ARG A 30 -3.97 -10.31 -7.42
CA ARG A 30 -4.12 -11.16 -8.60
C ARG A 30 -2.93 -11.05 -9.55
N GLU A 31 -2.41 -9.85 -9.79
CA GLU A 31 -1.24 -9.66 -10.65
C GLU A 31 0.06 -10.21 -10.03
N LEU A 32 0.25 -10.03 -8.72
CA LEU A 32 1.39 -10.62 -7.99
C LEU A 32 1.33 -12.15 -8.01
N THR A 33 0.14 -12.74 -7.81
CA THR A 33 -0.04 -14.19 -7.90
C THR A 33 0.38 -14.73 -9.27
N LYS A 34 0.03 -14.05 -10.37
CA LYS A 34 0.42 -14.46 -11.72
C LYS A 34 1.93 -14.43 -11.96
N THR A 35 2.64 -13.58 -11.23
CA THR A 35 4.09 -13.38 -11.38
C THR A 35 4.91 -14.14 -10.32
N GLY A 36 4.26 -14.94 -9.47
CA GLY A 36 4.93 -15.73 -8.44
C GLY A 36 5.44 -14.90 -7.26
N VAL A 37 4.82 -13.75 -6.99
CA VAL A 37 5.10 -12.91 -5.83
C VAL A 37 3.97 -13.06 -4.82
N ASP A 38 4.33 -13.32 -3.56
CA ASP A 38 3.34 -13.50 -2.50
C ASP A 38 3.04 -12.16 -1.83
N LEU A 39 1.82 -11.62 -2.00
CA LEU A 39 1.33 -10.51 -1.18
C LEU A 39 1.05 -11.03 0.24
N LYS A 40 1.80 -10.54 1.23
CA LYS A 40 1.76 -11.04 2.61
C LYS A 40 1.11 -10.08 3.61
N GLU A 41 1.12 -8.78 3.32
CA GLU A 41 0.54 -7.77 4.21
C GLU A 41 -0.03 -6.60 3.41
N VAL A 42 -1.15 -6.05 3.89
CA VAL A 42 -1.76 -4.83 3.36
C VAL A 42 -2.11 -3.94 4.55
N ARG A 43 -1.69 -2.68 4.52
CA ARG A 43 -2.07 -1.67 5.51
C ARG A 43 -2.90 -0.58 4.86
N VAL A 44 -3.94 -0.13 5.57
CA VAL A 44 -4.63 1.13 5.25
C VAL A 44 -4.16 2.17 6.25
N VAL A 45 -3.71 3.32 5.78
CA VAL A 45 -3.20 4.43 6.61
C VAL A 45 -3.87 5.75 6.22
N SER A 46 -3.84 6.72 7.13
CA SER A 46 -4.32 8.08 6.87
C SER A 46 -3.42 8.80 5.88
N ASP A 47 -3.92 9.91 5.31
CA ASP A 47 -3.14 10.82 4.45
C ASP A 47 -2.10 11.67 5.23
N GLU A 48 -1.72 11.24 6.45
CA GLU A 48 -0.73 11.93 7.27
C GLU A 48 0.70 11.46 6.95
N ARG A 49 1.62 12.43 6.77
CA ARG A 49 3.05 12.16 6.47
C ARG A 49 3.65 11.08 7.36
N GLU A 50 3.42 11.20 8.67
CA GLU A 50 4.03 10.34 9.67
C GLU A 50 3.51 8.91 9.55
N ALA A 51 2.21 8.73 9.31
CA ALA A 51 1.59 7.43 9.10
C ALA A 51 2.16 6.75 7.84
N ILE A 52 2.28 7.49 6.74
CA ILE A 52 2.84 6.99 5.48
C ILE A 52 4.31 6.58 5.66
N VAL A 53 5.14 7.45 6.22
CA VAL A 53 6.58 7.20 6.42
C VAL A 53 6.79 5.99 7.33
N SER A 54 6.07 5.92 8.44
CA SER A 54 6.15 4.80 9.38
C SER A 54 5.79 3.47 8.72
N ALA A 55 4.71 3.45 7.92
CA ALA A 55 4.29 2.26 7.19
C ALA A 55 5.31 1.85 6.13
N VAL A 56 5.83 2.80 5.33
CA VAL A 56 6.85 2.52 4.32
C VAL A 56 8.11 1.94 4.96
N GLN A 57 8.63 2.56 6.04
CA GLN A 57 9.82 2.06 6.73
C GLN A 57 9.62 0.65 7.30
N ALA A 58 8.48 0.40 7.96
CA ALA A 58 8.21 -0.91 8.54
C ALA A 58 8.09 -2.00 7.47
N LEU A 59 7.37 -1.74 6.37
CA LEU A 59 7.14 -2.75 5.34
C LEU A 59 8.35 -2.95 4.44
N SER A 60 9.11 -1.89 4.13
CA SER A 60 10.34 -2.00 3.33
C SER A 60 11.45 -2.77 4.04
N ALA A 61 11.45 -2.76 5.39
CA ALA A 61 12.35 -3.60 6.18
C ALA A 61 11.93 -5.09 6.21
N ALA A 62 10.64 -5.39 5.99
CA ALA A 62 10.08 -6.74 6.18
C ALA A 62 9.83 -7.52 4.87
N TYR A 63 9.67 -6.84 3.74
CA TYR A 63 9.22 -7.43 2.48
C TYR A 63 10.12 -7.08 1.29
N THR A 64 10.15 -7.94 0.28
CA THR A 64 10.97 -7.71 -0.93
C THR A 64 10.45 -6.55 -1.77
N HIS A 65 9.14 -6.39 -1.84
CA HIS A 65 8.47 -5.32 -2.59
C HIS A 65 7.44 -4.59 -1.72
N VAL A 66 7.36 -3.28 -1.87
CA VAL A 66 6.33 -2.44 -1.25
C VAL A 66 5.63 -1.65 -2.34
N PHE A 67 4.30 -1.74 -2.38
CA PHE A 67 3.44 -1.00 -3.28
C PHE A 67 2.64 0.03 -2.50
N THR A 68 2.45 1.22 -3.06
CA THR A 68 1.59 2.26 -2.50
C THR A 68 0.43 2.57 -3.44
N SER A 69 -0.70 2.99 -2.89
CA SER A 69 -1.89 3.38 -3.65
C SER A 69 -2.64 4.47 -2.88
N GLY A 70 -2.94 5.59 -3.53
CA GLY A 70 -3.51 6.78 -2.90
C GLY A 70 -2.44 7.81 -2.52
N GLY A 71 -2.85 9.03 -2.15
CA GLY A 71 -1.92 10.14 -1.84
C GLY A 71 -1.12 10.70 -3.03
N ILE A 72 -1.70 10.65 -4.24
CA ILE A 72 -1.16 11.25 -5.48
C ILE A 72 -2.29 12.01 -6.22
N GLY A 73 -3.05 12.84 -5.49
CA GLY A 73 -4.17 13.62 -6.02
C GLY A 73 -3.81 15.11 -6.11
N PRO A 74 -4.41 15.92 -7.01
CA PRO A 74 -4.04 17.33 -7.21
C PRO A 74 -4.28 18.25 -5.98
N THR A 75 -4.75 17.69 -4.88
CA THR A 75 -4.91 18.33 -3.58
C THR A 75 -3.54 18.56 -2.92
N HIS A 76 -3.39 19.68 -2.23
CA HIS A 76 -2.13 20.22 -1.68
C HIS A 76 -1.37 19.34 -0.65
N ASP A 77 -1.74 18.08 -0.47
CA ASP A 77 -1.21 17.16 0.56
C ASP A 77 -0.43 15.96 -0.03
N ASP A 78 0.03 16.05 -1.28
CA ASP A 78 0.91 15.04 -1.88
C ASP A 78 2.36 15.21 -1.39
N ILE A 79 2.74 14.39 -0.41
CA ILE A 79 4.05 14.43 0.26
C ILE A 79 4.87 13.13 0.10
N THR A 80 4.62 12.40 -0.98
CA THR A 80 5.28 11.12 -1.30
C THR A 80 6.58 11.26 -2.09
N ALA A 81 7.12 12.48 -2.25
CA ALA A 81 8.45 12.73 -2.84
C ALA A 81 9.57 12.70 -1.80
#